data_AF-A0A3N1GYK8-F1
#
_entry.id   AF-A0A3N1GYK8-F1
#
_cell.length_a   1.000
_cell.length_b   1.000
_cell.length_c   1.000
_cell.angle_alpha   90.00
_cell.angle_beta   90.00
_cell.angle_gamma   90.00
#
_symmetry.space_group_name_H-M   'P 1'
#
loop_
_entity.id
_entity.type
_entity.pdbx_description
1 polymer ?
#
loop_
_entity_poly.entity_id
_entity_poly.type
_entity_poly.pdbx_seq_one_letter_code
_entity_poly.pdbx_strand_id
1 'polypeptide(L)'
;MGDAEQMWITVVPALEDGEEDEAELVLVGIDPASGDPGQRVVDMLLDRGHEGEEGVFYLLPFDLGVRYERTVDRLAVLLLTSPEVYDHMVREYREDLAGAAAHLRGAPLVDGGVLLLRREITTDFDPATGDGNQPVVLLLREGPATEPDLFSAFDEGEAALAVVGTWGEDE
;
A
#
# COMPACT_ATOMS: atom_id res chain seq x y z
N MET A 1 8.50 16.61 -5.02
CA MET A 1 8.93 15.71 -3.94
C MET A 1 8.70 14.33 -4.49
N GLY A 2 9.79 13.58 -4.68
CA GLY A 2 9.80 12.44 -5.61
C GLY A 2 9.13 11.23 -4.97
N ASP A 3 8.46 10.40 -5.78
CA ASP A 3 7.89 9.12 -5.32
C ASP A 3 8.90 8.22 -4.58
N ALA A 4 10.20 8.41 -4.84
CA ALA A 4 11.29 7.75 -4.13
C ALA A 4 11.42 8.13 -2.63
N GLU A 5 10.86 9.25 -2.20
CA GLU A 5 10.80 9.64 -0.78
C GLU A 5 9.60 9.03 -0.07
N GLN A 6 8.77 8.24 -0.75
CA GLN A 6 7.57 7.59 -0.20
C GLN A 6 7.53 6.09 -0.51
N MET A 7 8.62 5.55 -1.06
CA MET A 7 8.77 4.15 -1.37
C MET A 7 10.20 3.73 -1.14
N TRP A 8 10.37 2.65 -0.41
CA TRP A 8 11.67 2.10 -0.02
C TRP A 8 11.68 0.59 -0.19
N ILE A 9 12.88 0.03 -0.26
CA ILE A 9 13.10 -1.40 -0.20
C ILE A 9 14.03 -1.63 0.97
N THR A 10 13.55 -2.39 1.94
CA THR A 10 14.33 -2.74 3.11
C THR A 10 14.26 -4.23 3.35
N VAL A 11 15.31 -4.76 3.94
CA VAL A 11 15.25 -6.05 4.60
C VAL A 11 14.57 -5.82 5.95
N VAL A 12 13.54 -6.62 6.26
CA VAL A 12 13.10 -6.75 7.65
C VAL A 12 13.58 -8.11 8.15
N PRO A 13 14.05 -8.22 9.41
CA PRO A 13 14.26 -9.52 10.00
C PRO A 13 12.93 -10.27 9.96
N ALA A 14 12.93 -11.50 9.45
CA ALA A 14 11.74 -12.32 9.41
C ALA A 14 11.11 -12.33 10.82
N LEU A 15 9.80 -12.08 10.90
CA LEU A 15 9.06 -12.02 12.17
C LEU A 15 8.96 -13.37 12.89
N GLU A 16 9.74 -14.38 12.49
CA GLU A 16 9.81 -15.69 13.11
C GLU A 16 11.27 -16.09 13.35
N ASP A 17 11.54 -16.60 14.56
CA ASP A 17 12.79 -17.26 14.97
C ASP A 17 13.09 -18.47 14.07
N GLY A 18 13.68 -18.23 12.91
CA GLY A 18 14.08 -19.24 11.94
C GLY A 18 15.22 -18.71 11.08
N GLU A 19 16.38 -19.34 11.22
CA GLU A 19 17.63 -18.95 10.59
C GLU A 19 17.54 -18.87 9.04
N GLU A 20 18.14 -17.80 8.50
CA GLU A 20 18.83 -17.67 7.20
C GLU A 20 18.20 -17.01 5.96
N ASP A 21 16.94 -16.58 5.94
CA ASP A 21 16.44 -15.77 4.80
C ASP A 21 15.83 -14.44 5.27
N GLU A 22 16.69 -13.43 5.36
CA GLU A 22 16.30 -12.02 5.39
C GLU A 22 15.49 -11.68 4.13
N ALA A 23 14.17 -11.60 4.25
CA ALA A 23 13.30 -11.26 3.14
C ALA A 23 13.32 -9.75 2.88
N GLU A 24 13.67 -9.35 1.66
CA GLU A 24 13.51 -7.98 1.18
C GLU A 24 12.01 -7.66 1.01
N LEU A 25 11.54 -6.62 1.70
CA LEU A 25 10.19 -6.10 1.59
C LEU A 25 10.19 -4.72 0.95
N VAL A 26 9.09 -4.43 0.28
CA VAL A 26 8.81 -3.11 -0.27
C VAL A 26 7.93 -2.35 0.70
N LEU A 27 8.38 -1.17 1.10
CA LEU A 27 7.66 -0.28 2.00
C LEU A 27 7.11 0.91 1.22
N VAL A 28 5.85 1.22 1.44
CA VAL A 28 5.20 2.41 0.88
C VAL A 28 4.67 3.28 2.02
N GLY A 29 5.16 4.51 2.08
CA GLY A 29 4.67 5.52 3.00
C GLY A 29 3.33 6.09 2.52
N ILE A 30 2.34 6.12 3.41
CA ILE A 30 1.03 6.69 3.17
C ILE A 30 0.89 7.93 4.07
N ASP A 31 0.76 9.08 3.43
CA ASP A 31 0.49 10.36 4.10
C ASP A 31 -0.98 10.74 3.88
N PRO A 32 -1.86 10.53 4.90
CA PRO A 32 -3.27 10.89 4.81
C PRO A 32 -3.49 12.41 4.69
N ALA A 33 -2.51 13.23 5.08
CA ALA A 33 -2.57 14.68 4.98
C ALA A 33 -2.12 15.23 3.61
N SER A 34 -1.57 14.38 2.72
CA SER A 34 -1.00 14.77 1.42
C SER A 34 -1.96 15.47 0.46
N GLY A 35 -3.26 15.38 0.71
CA GLY A 35 -4.30 15.90 -0.19
C GLY A 35 -4.50 15.05 -1.46
N ASP A 36 -3.70 14.01 -1.65
CA ASP A 36 -3.82 13.07 -2.75
C ASP A 36 -5.10 12.22 -2.57
N PRO A 37 -6.00 12.17 -3.57
CA PRO A 37 -7.25 11.46 -3.45
C PRO A 37 -7.06 9.94 -3.42
N GLY A 38 -6.01 9.40 -4.04
CA GLY A 38 -5.65 7.99 -3.95
C GLY A 38 -5.21 7.62 -2.54
N GLN A 39 -4.36 8.44 -1.91
CA GLN A 39 -3.91 8.23 -0.53
C GLN A 39 -5.09 8.28 0.45
N ARG A 40 -6.05 9.18 0.23
CA ARG A 40 -7.28 9.23 1.04
C ARG A 40 -8.15 7.99 0.87
N VAL A 41 -8.25 7.43 -0.35
CA VAL A 41 -8.99 6.18 -0.54
C VAL A 41 -8.28 5.01 0.15
N VAL A 42 -6.95 4.95 0.07
CA VAL A 42 -6.15 3.94 0.78
C VAL A 42 -6.34 4.05 2.29
N ASP A 43 -6.22 5.25 2.85
CA ASP A 43 -6.43 5.52 4.29
C ASP A 43 -7.81 5.03 4.78
N MET A 44 -8.87 5.35 4.05
CA MET A 44 -10.22 4.88 4.39
C MET A 44 -10.39 3.36 4.27
N LEU A 45 -9.73 2.72 3.31
CA LEU A 45 -9.77 1.25 3.17
C LEU A 45 -9.06 0.56 4.34
N LEU A 46 -8.00 1.18 4.85
CA LEU A 46 -7.26 0.68 6.01
C LEU A 46 -8.06 0.86 7.31
N ASP A 47 -8.80 1.96 7.47
CA ASP A 47 -9.71 2.21 8.59
C ASP A 47 -10.96 1.29 8.60
N ARG A 48 -11.27 0.64 7.47
CA ARG A 48 -12.41 -0.28 7.33
C ARG A 48 -12.14 -1.68 7.91
N GLY A 49 -10.88 -2.01 8.20
CA GLY A 49 -10.51 -3.32 8.73
C GLY A 49 -11.23 -3.66 10.04
N HIS A 50 -11.48 -4.95 10.28
CA HIS A 50 -11.96 -5.38 11.60
C HIS A 50 -10.78 -5.40 12.57
N GLU A 51 -10.94 -4.76 13.74
CA GLU A 51 -10.05 -4.98 14.89
C GLU A 51 -10.06 -6.48 15.20
N GLY A 52 -8.91 -7.11 14.99
CA GLY A 52 -8.65 -8.50 15.25
C GLY A 52 -8.22 -8.69 16.69
N GLU A 53 -7.00 -9.17 16.90
CA GLU A 53 -6.35 -9.08 18.21
C GLU A 53 -6.00 -7.61 18.52
N GLU A 54 -5.81 -7.27 19.79
CA GLU A 54 -5.54 -5.89 20.23
C GLU A 54 -4.38 -5.27 19.42
N GLY A 55 -4.70 -4.25 18.61
CA GLY A 55 -3.74 -3.56 17.74
C GLY A 55 -3.52 -4.16 16.33
N VAL A 56 -4.21 -5.24 15.96
CA VAL A 56 -4.13 -5.87 14.63
C VAL A 56 -5.41 -5.58 13.84
N PHE A 57 -5.29 -4.87 12.72
CA PHE A 57 -6.41 -4.61 11.82
C PHE A 57 -6.32 -5.57 10.62
N TYR A 58 -7.30 -6.47 10.51
CA TYR A 58 -7.43 -7.28 9.31
C TYR A 58 -8.14 -6.46 8.24
N LEU A 59 -7.41 -6.08 7.20
CA LEU A 59 -8.02 -5.71 5.92
C LEU A 59 -8.94 -6.84 5.50
N LEU A 60 -10.14 -6.52 5.01
CA LEU A 60 -10.92 -7.53 4.33
C LEU A 60 -10.10 -8.01 3.13
N PRO A 61 -9.92 -9.33 2.95
CA PRO A 61 -9.26 -9.83 1.75
C PRO A 61 -9.97 -9.23 0.53
N PHE A 62 -9.20 -8.79 -0.46
CA PHE A 62 -9.64 -8.20 -1.73
C PHE A 62 -10.04 -6.71 -1.75
N ASP A 63 -10.09 -6.01 -0.62
CA ASP A 63 -10.41 -4.56 -0.61
C ASP A 63 -9.24 -3.71 -1.15
N LEU A 64 -8.01 -4.14 -0.91
CA LEU A 64 -6.79 -3.49 -1.36
C LEU A 64 -5.75 -4.57 -1.75
N GLY A 65 -5.09 -4.40 -2.89
CA GLY A 65 -4.04 -5.30 -3.34
C GLY A 65 -2.93 -4.56 -4.08
N VAL A 66 -1.82 -5.26 -4.27
CA VAL A 66 -0.62 -4.68 -4.87
C VAL A 66 -0.20 -5.36 -6.15
N ARG A 67 0.28 -4.57 -7.12
CA ARG A 67 0.87 -5.07 -8.35
C ARG A 67 2.20 -4.38 -8.62
N TYR A 68 3.20 -5.18 -8.97
CA TYR A 68 4.48 -4.68 -9.38
C TYR A 68 4.54 -4.54 -10.91
N GLU A 69 5.08 -3.44 -11.39
CA GLU A 69 5.58 -3.33 -12.77
C GLU A 69 7.09 -3.11 -12.70
N ARG A 70 7.87 -3.99 -13.35
CA ARG A 70 9.32 -3.84 -13.42
C ARG A 70 9.74 -3.43 -14.82
N THR A 71 10.61 -2.44 -14.86
CA THR A 71 11.47 -2.14 -16.02
C THR A 71 12.91 -2.43 -15.63
N VAL A 72 13.86 -2.28 -16.57
CA VAL A 72 15.26 -2.71 -16.41
C VAL A 72 15.87 -2.30 -15.05
N ASP A 73 15.70 -1.04 -14.65
CA ASP A 73 16.28 -0.46 -13.45
C ASP A 73 15.24 0.15 -12.50
N ARG A 74 13.94 -0.02 -12.77
CA ARG A 74 12.88 0.60 -11.96
C ARG A 74 11.80 -0.38 -11.57
N LEU A 75 11.41 -0.28 -10.31
CA LEU A 75 10.24 -0.94 -9.77
C LEU A 75 9.13 0.10 -9.58
N ALA A 76 7.96 -0.19 -10.13
CA ALA A 76 6.73 0.51 -9.81
C ALA A 76 5.84 -0.38 -8.94
N VAL A 77 5.27 0.19 -7.89
CA VAL A 77 4.24 -0.41 -7.04
C VAL A 77 2.92 0.28 -7.33
N LEU A 78 1.95 -0.52 -7.74
CA LEU A 78 0.58 -0.11 -8.01
C LEU A 78 -0.31 -0.61 -6.87
N LEU A 79 -0.95 0.32 -6.15
CA LEU A 79 -1.99 -0.02 -5.19
C LEU A 79 -3.35 0.05 -5.88
N LEU A 80 -4.06 -1.06 -5.83
CA LEU A 80 -5.29 -1.32 -6.57
C LEU A 80 -6.41 -1.68 -5.61
N THR A 81 -7.62 -1.24 -5.94
CA THR A 81 -8.86 -1.70 -5.30
C THR A 81 -9.86 -2.11 -6.37
N SER A 82 -10.89 -2.88 -6.00
CA SER A 82 -11.92 -3.25 -6.97
C SER A 82 -12.82 -2.03 -7.29
N PRO A 83 -13.37 -1.94 -8.51
CA PRO A 83 -14.31 -0.88 -8.84
C PRO A 83 -15.53 -0.85 -7.92
N GLU A 84 -16.00 -2.01 -7.46
CA GLU A 84 -17.15 -2.14 -6.56
C GLU A 84 -16.84 -1.59 -5.17
N VAL A 85 -15.67 -1.93 -4.62
CA VAL A 85 -15.20 -1.41 -3.34
C VAL A 85 -14.98 0.09 -3.43
N TYR A 86 -14.34 0.56 -4.51
CA TYR A 86 -14.16 1.99 -4.76
C TYR A 86 -15.49 2.75 -4.78
N ASP A 87 -16.46 2.28 -5.58
CA ASP A 87 -17.76 2.93 -5.73
C ASP A 87 -18.55 2.90 -4.41
N HIS A 88 -18.40 1.84 -3.61
CA HIS A 88 -18.96 1.75 -2.26
C HIS A 88 -18.32 2.79 -1.31
N MET A 89 -16.98 2.89 -1.28
CA MET A 89 -16.26 3.80 -0.40
C MET A 89 -16.60 5.26 -0.69
N VAL A 90 -16.60 5.64 -1.97
CA VAL A 90 -16.95 7.01 -2.39
C VAL A 90 -18.38 7.36 -2.01
N ARG A 91 -19.31 6.41 -2.12
CA ARG A 91 -20.72 6.63 -1.79
C ARG A 91 -20.98 6.73 -0.28
N GLU A 92 -20.36 5.87 0.52
CA GLU A 92 -20.62 5.79 1.96
C GLU A 92 -19.85 6.83 2.77
N TYR A 93 -18.59 7.10 2.41
CA TYR A 93 -17.69 7.76 3.36
C TYR A 93 -17.51 9.26 3.14
N ARG A 94 -17.54 9.84 1.92
CA ARG A 94 -17.60 11.32 1.68
C ARG A 94 -17.99 11.75 0.25
N GLU A 95 -19.03 12.59 0.11
CA GLU A 95 -19.40 13.25 -1.17
C GLU A 95 -18.29 14.16 -1.72
N ASP A 96 -17.50 14.78 -0.83
CA ASP A 96 -16.36 15.65 -1.15
C ASP A 96 -15.18 14.87 -1.75
N LEU A 97 -15.06 13.58 -1.46
CA LEU A 97 -14.10 12.70 -2.13
C LEU A 97 -14.60 12.28 -3.51
N ALA A 98 -15.92 12.15 -3.72
CA ALA A 98 -16.48 11.78 -5.02
C ALA A 98 -16.02 12.71 -6.14
N GLY A 99 -15.99 14.03 -5.88
CA GLY A 99 -15.46 15.01 -6.83
C GLY A 99 -13.94 14.91 -7.01
N ALA A 100 -13.18 14.81 -5.91
CA ALA A 100 -11.72 14.80 -5.95
C ALA A 100 -11.16 13.52 -6.60
N ALA A 101 -11.80 12.39 -6.38
CA ALA A 101 -11.33 11.07 -6.79
C ALA A 101 -12.02 10.56 -8.08
N ALA A 102 -13.03 11.24 -8.63
CA ALA A 102 -13.73 10.82 -9.86
C ALA A 102 -12.80 10.43 -11.03
N HIS A 103 -11.66 11.11 -11.16
CA HIS A 103 -10.68 10.80 -12.19
C HIS A 103 -10.01 9.43 -12.02
N LEU A 104 -9.84 8.94 -10.78
CA LEU A 104 -9.32 7.60 -10.50
C LEU A 104 -10.26 6.54 -11.08
N ARG A 105 -11.57 6.70 -10.84
CA ARG A 105 -12.60 5.79 -11.37
C ARG A 105 -12.77 5.86 -12.88
N GLY A 106 -12.54 7.04 -13.46
CA GLY A 106 -12.66 7.29 -14.89
C GLY A 106 -11.43 6.87 -15.70
N ALA A 107 -10.31 6.57 -15.05
CA ALA A 107 -9.12 6.04 -15.69
C ALA A 107 -9.34 4.59 -16.16
N PRO A 108 -8.59 4.10 -17.16
CA PRO A 108 -8.58 2.70 -17.52
C PRO A 108 -8.22 1.82 -16.31
N LEU A 109 -8.95 0.72 -16.15
CA LEU A 109 -8.66 -0.26 -15.10
C LEU A 109 -7.34 -0.97 -15.39
N VAL A 110 -6.57 -1.27 -14.34
CA VAL A 110 -5.35 -2.07 -14.41
C VAL A 110 -5.69 -3.45 -13.87
N ASP A 111 -5.69 -4.45 -14.76
CA ASP A 111 -6.06 -5.84 -14.43
C ASP A 111 -7.40 -5.92 -13.65
N GLY A 112 -8.39 -5.16 -14.12
CA GLY A 112 -9.72 -5.07 -13.52
C GLY A 112 -9.83 -4.18 -12.28
N GLY A 113 -8.72 -3.70 -11.72
CA GLY A 113 -8.68 -2.81 -10.56
C GLY A 113 -8.64 -1.32 -10.90
N VAL A 114 -9.14 -0.51 -9.96
CA VAL A 114 -8.96 0.95 -9.96
C VAL A 114 -7.59 1.26 -9.35
N LEU A 115 -6.76 1.97 -10.11
CA LEU A 115 -5.45 2.43 -9.64
C LEU A 115 -5.61 3.58 -8.65
N LEU A 116 -5.22 3.35 -7.40
CA LEU A 116 -5.23 4.35 -6.34
C LEU A 116 -3.92 5.10 -6.29
N LEU A 117 -2.80 4.37 -6.25
CA LEU A 117 -1.46 4.94 -6.15
C LEU A 117 -0.49 4.20 -7.05
N ARG A 118 0.45 4.95 -7.62
CA ARG A 118 1.63 4.43 -8.30
C ARG A 118 2.85 5.08 -7.66
N ARG A 119 3.72 4.27 -7.07
CA ARG A 119 5.03 4.73 -6.56
C ARG A 119 6.14 4.04 -7.33
N GLU A 120 7.25 4.74 -7.55
CA GLU A 120 8.36 4.24 -8.34
C GLU A 120 9.70 4.52 -7.67
N ILE A 121 10.58 3.53 -7.71
CA ILE A 121 11.96 3.64 -7.23
C ILE A 121 12.92 3.02 -8.25
N THR A 122 14.13 3.59 -8.36
CA THR A 122 15.23 2.98 -9.12
C THR A 122 15.92 1.94 -8.24
N THR A 123 15.93 0.68 -8.68
CA THR A 123 16.41 -0.44 -7.86
C THR A 123 16.70 -1.70 -8.71
N ASP A 124 17.70 -2.45 -8.28
CA ASP A 124 18.01 -3.77 -8.82
C ASP A 124 17.14 -4.89 -8.20
N PHE A 125 16.37 -4.59 -7.14
CA PHE A 125 15.46 -5.54 -6.47
C PHE A 125 14.39 -6.09 -7.41
N ASP A 126 14.29 -7.43 -7.48
CA ASP A 126 13.27 -8.14 -8.27
C ASP A 126 12.26 -8.80 -7.31
N PRO A 127 11.00 -8.33 -7.25
CA PRO A 127 9.98 -8.92 -6.39
C PRO A 127 9.58 -10.30 -6.94
N ALA A 128 10.38 -11.32 -6.66
CA ALA A 128 10.12 -12.71 -7.02
C ALA A 128 10.97 -13.66 -6.17
N THR A 129 10.49 -14.03 -5.00
CA THR A 129 11.01 -15.20 -4.27
C THR A 129 9.86 -16.15 -3.95
N GLY A 130 9.72 -17.19 -4.77
CA GLY A 130 8.84 -18.33 -4.51
C GLY A 130 7.73 -18.52 -5.54
N ASP A 131 6.70 -17.67 -5.49
CA ASP A 131 5.45 -17.87 -6.25
C ASP A 131 4.80 -16.57 -6.78
N GLY A 132 5.48 -15.42 -6.67
CA GLY A 132 4.95 -14.10 -7.11
C GLY A 132 4.19 -13.31 -6.04
N ASN A 133 3.93 -13.92 -4.88
CA ASN A 133 3.13 -13.37 -3.78
C ASN A 133 3.87 -12.41 -2.81
N GLN A 134 4.86 -11.64 -3.24
CA GLN A 134 5.62 -10.77 -2.31
C GLN A 134 4.73 -9.62 -1.79
N PRO A 135 4.36 -9.58 -0.50
CA PRO A 135 3.47 -8.55 0.01
C PRO A 135 4.17 -7.18 0.09
N VAL A 136 3.39 -6.10 0.05
CA VAL A 136 3.85 -4.74 0.33
C VAL A 136 3.44 -4.34 1.73
N VAL A 137 4.35 -3.67 2.43
CA VAL A 137 4.09 -3.08 3.74
C VAL A 137 3.74 -1.60 3.57
N LEU A 138 2.58 -1.20 4.05
CA LEU A 138 2.15 0.19 4.11
C LEU A 138 2.44 0.74 5.50
N LEU A 139 3.14 1.88 5.58
CA LEU A 139 3.36 2.63 6.81
C LEU A 139 2.57 3.92 6.77
N LEU A 140 1.68 4.12 7.75
CA LEU A 140 0.77 5.25 7.82
C LEU A 140 1.27 6.28 8.82
N ARG A 141 1.48 7.51 8.37
CA ARG A 141 1.85 8.64 9.22
C ARG A 141 1.42 9.96 8.61
N GLU A 142 0.95 10.89 9.42
CA GLU A 142 0.68 12.26 8.96
C GLU A 142 1.96 12.99 8.51
N GLY A 143 1.93 13.52 7.29
CA GLY A 143 3.00 14.33 6.71
C GLY A 143 4.08 13.52 6.01
N PRO A 144 4.95 14.19 5.24
CA PRO A 144 6.07 13.54 4.57
C PRO A 144 7.07 13.02 5.62
N ALA A 145 7.47 11.76 5.48
CA ALA A 145 8.43 11.11 6.37
C ALA A 145 9.47 10.34 5.56
N THR A 146 10.71 10.32 6.03
CA THR A 146 11.73 9.41 5.49
C THR A 146 11.54 8.01 6.10
N GLU A 147 12.14 6.98 5.49
CA GLU A 147 12.14 5.61 6.05
C GLU A 147 12.48 5.54 7.55
N PRO A 148 13.60 6.13 8.05
CA PRO A 148 13.91 6.07 9.48
C PRO A 148 12.89 6.82 10.34
N ASP A 149 12.29 7.89 9.82
CA ASP A 149 11.26 8.63 10.55
C ASP A 149 9.96 7.81 10.69
N LEU A 150 9.64 6.96 9.71
CA LEU A 150 8.47 6.08 9.74
C LEU A 150 8.65 4.94 10.74
N PHE A 151 9.80 4.29 10.75
CA PHE A 151 10.08 3.23 11.72
C PHE A 151 10.14 3.77 13.15
N SER A 152 10.77 4.93 13.36
CA SER A 152 10.78 5.59 14.67
C SER A 152 9.35 5.90 15.13
N ALA A 153 8.50 6.45 14.26
CA ALA A 153 7.11 6.72 14.58
C ALA A 153 6.32 5.43 14.89
N PHE A 154 6.61 4.31 14.20
CA PHE A 154 5.98 3.03 14.51
C PHE A 154 6.39 2.51 15.90
N ASP A 155 7.68 2.55 16.23
CA ASP A 155 8.20 2.18 17.56
C ASP A 155 7.62 3.06 18.68
N GLU A 156 7.36 4.34 18.38
CA GLU A 156 6.74 5.31 19.29
C GLU A 156 5.21 5.17 19.38
N GLY A 157 4.59 4.31 18.56
CA GLY A 157 3.13 4.12 18.49
C GLY A 157 2.39 5.27 17.80
N GLU A 158 3.10 6.10 17.05
CA GLU A 158 2.60 7.25 16.28
C GLU A 158 2.33 6.91 14.80
N ALA A 159 2.63 5.68 14.38
CA ALA A 159 2.36 5.16 13.04
C ALA A 159 1.69 3.78 13.10
N ALA A 160 0.98 3.44 12.02
CA ALA A 160 0.36 2.13 11.84
C ALA A 160 0.98 1.38 10.66
N LEU A 161 0.89 0.05 10.68
CA LEU A 161 1.40 -0.83 9.64
C LEU A 161 0.27 -1.70 9.08
N ALA A 162 0.23 -1.85 7.76
CA ALA A 162 -0.62 -2.83 7.08
C ALA A 162 0.18 -3.65 6.08
N VAL A 163 -0.13 -4.94 5.97
CA VAL A 163 0.48 -5.84 4.98
C VAL A 163 -0.55 -6.12 3.89
N VAL A 164 -0.18 -5.84 2.65
CA VAL A 164 -1.06 -5.94 1.47
C VAL A 164 -0.55 -7.03 0.55
N GLY A 165 -1.41 -8.01 0.27
CA GLY A 165 -1.14 -9.11 -0.66
C GLY A 165 -1.24 -8.68 -2.13
N THR A 166 -0.84 -9.58 -3.02
CA THR A 166 -0.85 -9.35 -4.46
C THR A 166 -2.26 -9.19 -5.02
N TRP A 167 -2.37 -8.36 -6.06
CA TRP A 167 -3.63 -8.13 -6.77
C TRP A 167 -3.90 -9.27 -7.76
N GLY A 168 -5.07 -9.90 -7.63
CA GLY A 168 -5.59 -10.86 -8.62
C GLY A 168 -5.21 -12.32 -8.42
N GLU A 169 -4.66 -12.69 -7.25
CA GLU A 169 -4.32 -14.09 -6.92
C GLU A 169 -5.33 -14.69 -5.93
N ASP A 170 -6.54 -14.97 -6.42
CA ASP A 170 -7.48 -15.97 -5.88
C ASP A 170 -8.63 -16.13 -6.90
N GLU A 171 -8.41 -17.01 -7.90
CA GLU A 171 -9.48 -17.77 -8.59
C GLU A 171 -9.29 -19.26 -8.34
#